data_AF-A0A3Q0IZJ5-F1
#
_entry.id   AF-A0A3Q0IZJ5-F1
#
_cell.length_a   1.000
_cell.length_b   1.000
_cell.length_c   1.000
_cell.angle_alpha   90.00
_cell.angle_beta   90.00
_cell.angle_gamma   90.00
#
_symmetry.space_group_name_H-M   'P 1'
#
loop_
_entity.id
_entity.type
_entity.pdbx_description
1 polymer ?
#
loop_
_entity_poly.entity_id
_entity_poly.type
_entity_poly.pdbx_seq_one_letter_code
_entity_poly.pdbx_strand_id
1 'polypeptide(L)'
;MNLLLMKKIYGTGTLAINNIPKSSMLLDKREMGKKDRGFATQKVRQDKNVCIVQWNDNKPVNSISSITPKNPITSSRRWSKKDRQFIDVQCPNIVKKYNAEMEGVDLIDRFLVLYRMDSKTYKWTYRAIMHFLDLGACNAWLLYRQNNTNLSRRDLKCLLEFKLTLADQLIAEDSESSDDSSTDEEEVGTSACTRQETSSQTPTI
;
A
#
# COMPACT_ATOMS: atom_id res chain seq x y z
N MET A 1 -19.93 -11.02 0.41
CA MET A 1 -20.28 -9.88 1.29
C MET A 1 -21.04 -10.27 2.56
N ASN A 2 -21.96 -11.25 2.55
CA ASN A 2 -22.76 -11.60 3.75
C ASN A 2 -21.90 -11.94 4.99
N LEU A 3 -20.83 -12.71 4.83
CA LEU A 3 -19.92 -13.06 5.93
C LEU A 3 -19.27 -11.82 6.57
N LEU A 4 -18.86 -10.85 5.75
CA LEU A 4 -18.24 -9.61 6.23
C LEU A 4 -19.27 -8.71 6.94
N LEU A 5 -20.48 -8.63 6.40
CA LEU A 5 -21.60 -7.93 7.03
C LEU A 5 -21.94 -8.50 8.41
N MET A 6 -21.97 -9.82 8.56
CA MET A 6 -22.17 -10.49 9.85
C MET A 6 -21.07 -10.12 10.85
N LYS A 7 -19.83 -9.96 10.38
CA LYS A 7 -18.69 -9.52 11.18
C LYS A 7 -18.61 -8.00 11.37
N LYS A 8 -19.59 -7.23 10.90
CA LYS A 8 -19.59 -5.74 10.91
C LYS A 8 -18.36 -5.13 10.21
N ILE A 9 -17.83 -5.83 9.21
CA ILE A 9 -16.75 -5.35 8.35
C ILE A 9 -17.42 -4.83 7.07
N TYR A 10 -17.33 -3.53 6.87
CA TYR A 10 -17.86 -2.87 5.68
C TYR A 10 -16.73 -2.56 4.70
N GLY A 11 -17.08 -2.46 3.43
CA GLY A 11 -16.11 -2.17 2.39
C GLY A 11 -16.74 -1.60 1.14
N THR A 12 -15.91 -0.88 0.40
CA THR A 12 -16.18 -0.34 -0.93
C THR A 12 -15.07 -0.79 -1.87
N GLY A 13 -15.44 -1.23 -3.07
CA GLY A 13 -14.49 -1.78 -4.03
C GLY A 13 -14.89 -1.49 -5.46
N THR A 14 -13.93 -1.59 -6.37
CA THR A 14 -14.22 -1.66 -7.81
C THR A 14 -14.59 -3.10 -8.16
N LEU A 15 -15.63 -3.26 -8.97
CA LEU A 15 -16.12 -4.57 -9.40
C LEU A 15 -15.84 -4.76 -10.89
N ALA A 16 -15.07 -5.79 -11.24
CA ALA A 16 -14.88 -6.16 -12.63
C ALA A 16 -16.22 -6.58 -13.24
N ILE A 17 -16.50 -6.15 -14.48
CA ILE A 17 -17.80 -6.41 -15.10
C ILE A 17 -18.10 -7.91 -15.25
N ASN A 18 -17.06 -8.73 -15.45
CA ASN A 18 -17.20 -10.19 -15.57
C ASN A 18 -17.69 -10.84 -14.27
N ASN A 19 -17.55 -10.16 -13.13
CA ASN A 19 -17.99 -10.64 -11.83
C ASN A 19 -19.41 -10.17 -11.48
N ILE A 20 -20.05 -9.42 -12.36
CA ILE A 20 -21.43 -8.95 -12.19
C ILE A 20 -22.36 -10.02 -12.77
N PRO A 21 -23.33 -10.54 -11.98
CA PRO A 21 -24.31 -11.49 -12.49
C PRO A 21 -25.09 -10.89 -13.65
N LYS A 22 -25.27 -11.63 -14.75
CA LYS A 22 -26.08 -11.18 -15.90
C LYS A 22 -27.53 -10.89 -15.52
N SER A 23 -28.05 -11.54 -14.48
CA SER A 23 -29.38 -11.30 -13.90
C SER A 23 -29.50 -9.98 -13.14
N SER A 24 -28.40 -9.23 -12.98
CA SER A 24 -28.39 -7.98 -12.22
C SER A 24 -29.13 -6.83 -12.91
N MET A 25 -29.68 -6.97 -14.13
CA MET A 25 -30.39 -5.90 -14.86
C MET A 25 -29.61 -4.58 -14.90
N LEU A 26 -28.28 -4.65 -14.80
CA LEU A 26 -27.39 -3.52 -14.95
C LEU A 26 -27.12 -3.31 -16.44
N LEU A 27 -26.77 -2.07 -16.80
CA LEU A 27 -26.48 -1.74 -18.18
C LEU A 27 -25.19 -2.42 -18.61
N ASP A 28 -25.17 -2.92 -19.85
CA ASP A 28 -23.97 -3.50 -20.42
C ASP A 28 -22.89 -2.42 -20.61
N LYS A 29 -21.62 -2.84 -20.66
CA LYS A 29 -20.49 -1.90 -20.88
C LYS A 29 -20.67 -1.03 -22.12
N ARG A 30 -21.22 -1.61 -23.20
CA ARG A 30 -21.46 -0.90 -24.46
C ARG A 30 -22.57 0.13 -24.32
N GLU A 31 -23.62 -0.21 -23.58
CA GLU A 31 -24.75 0.69 -23.32
C GLU A 31 -24.33 1.83 -22.40
N MET A 32 -23.59 1.53 -21.32
CA MET A 32 -23.00 2.53 -20.45
C MET A 32 -22.06 3.48 -21.19
N GLY A 33 -21.24 2.96 -22.11
CA GLY A 33 -20.32 3.77 -22.90
C GLY A 33 -21.00 4.71 -23.90
N LYS A 34 -22.26 4.44 -24.27
CA LYS A 34 -23.08 5.34 -25.12
C LYS A 34 -23.73 6.48 -24.33
N LYS A 35 -23.80 6.37 -22.99
CA LYS A 35 -24.38 7.41 -22.15
C LYS A 35 -23.42 8.57 -22.01
N ASP A 36 -23.97 9.74 -21.69
CA ASP A 36 -23.16 10.93 -21.44
C ASP A 36 -22.21 10.73 -20.28
N ARG A 37 -21.10 11.48 -20.32
CA ARG A 37 -20.12 11.52 -19.24
C ARG A 37 -20.79 12.05 -17.97
N GLY A 38 -20.65 11.33 -16.87
CA GLY A 38 -21.31 11.61 -15.59
C GLY A 38 -22.59 10.82 -15.36
N PHE A 39 -23.09 10.08 -16.37
CA PHE A 39 -24.24 9.20 -16.17
C PHE A 39 -23.92 8.13 -15.12
N ALA A 40 -24.82 7.96 -14.16
CA ALA A 40 -24.72 6.97 -13.11
C ALA A 40 -26.04 6.22 -12.94
N THR A 41 -25.92 4.91 -12.74
CA THR A 41 -27.05 4.05 -12.35
C THR A 41 -26.67 3.25 -11.11
N GLN A 42 -27.66 2.93 -10.28
CA GLN A 42 -27.46 2.20 -9.04
C GLN A 42 -28.48 1.07 -8.94
N LYS A 43 -28.01 -0.10 -8.51
CA LYS A 43 -28.86 -1.19 -8.05
C LYS A 43 -28.55 -1.52 -6.60
N VAL A 44 -29.58 -1.49 -5.77
CA VAL A 44 -29.51 -1.88 -4.36
C VAL A 44 -30.07 -3.30 -4.24
N ARG A 45 -29.40 -4.15 -3.47
CA ARG A 45 -29.90 -5.49 -3.15
C ARG A 45 -31.18 -5.37 -2.31
N GLN A 46 -32.06 -6.36 -2.40
CA GLN A 46 -33.37 -6.36 -1.71
C GLN A 46 -33.25 -6.12 -0.19
N ASP A 47 -32.21 -6.66 0.42
CA ASP A 47 -31.90 -6.50 1.85
C ASP A 47 -31.36 -5.12 2.23
N LYS A 48 -31.17 -4.22 1.24
CA LYS A 48 -30.60 -2.87 1.38
C LYS A 48 -29.22 -2.83 2.02
N ASN A 49 -28.48 -3.94 2.09
CA ASN A 49 -27.16 -3.98 2.73
C ASN A 49 -26.01 -3.75 1.75
N VAL A 50 -26.26 -3.96 0.46
CA VAL A 50 -25.24 -3.87 -0.59
C VAL A 50 -25.82 -3.12 -1.78
N CYS A 51 -25.03 -2.25 -2.37
CA CYS A 51 -25.36 -1.62 -3.64
C CYS A 51 -24.22 -1.75 -4.65
N ILE A 52 -24.59 -1.83 -5.92
CA ILE A 52 -23.70 -1.73 -7.06
C ILE A 52 -24.03 -0.41 -7.77
N VAL A 53 -23.00 0.36 -8.11
CA VAL A 53 -23.10 1.61 -8.83
C VAL A 53 -22.29 1.49 -10.11
N GLN A 54 -22.89 1.85 -11.25
CA GLN A 54 -22.18 2.01 -12.51
C GLN A 54 -22.09 3.50 -12.82
N TRP A 55 -20.91 3.96 -13.20
CA TRP A 55 -20.66 5.36 -13.53
C TRP A 55 -19.87 5.44 -14.83
N ASN A 56 -20.33 6.30 -15.76
CA ASN A 56 -19.62 6.55 -17.01
C ASN A 56 -18.77 7.82 -16.89
N ASP A 57 -17.45 7.68 -16.88
CA ASP A 57 -16.52 8.80 -17.06
C ASP A 57 -15.89 8.73 -18.46
N ASN A 58 -14.56 8.60 -18.58
CA ASN A 58 -13.91 8.27 -19.85
C ASN A 58 -14.17 6.82 -20.25
N LYS A 59 -14.36 5.94 -19.26
CA LYS A 59 -14.72 4.53 -19.41
C LYS A 59 -15.75 4.20 -18.33
N PRO A 60 -16.65 3.22 -18.56
CA PRO A 60 -17.55 2.74 -17.53
C PRO A 60 -16.77 2.11 -16.37
N VAL A 61 -17.11 2.53 -15.15
CA VAL A 61 -16.59 1.99 -13.89
C VAL A 61 -17.75 1.40 -13.11
N ASN A 62 -17.57 0.20 -12.57
CA ASN A 62 -18.54 -0.39 -11.65
C ASN A 62 -17.92 -0.44 -10.25
N SER A 63 -18.67 -0.01 -9.26
CA SER A 63 -18.29 -0.05 -7.85
C SER A 63 -19.33 -0.78 -7.04
N ILE A 64 -18.90 -1.46 -5.98
CA ILE A 64 -19.76 -2.14 -5.02
C ILE A 64 -19.47 -1.58 -3.63
N SER A 65 -20.52 -1.33 -2.85
CA SER A 65 -20.36 -0.89 -1.46
C SER A 65 -21.39 -1.54 -0.56
N SER A 66 -20.96 -1.80 0.67
CA SER A 66 -21.77 -2.24 1.80
C SER A 66 -21.98 -1.15 2.86
N ILE A 67 -21.39 0.05 2.66
CA ILE A 67 -21.40 1.13 3.65
C ILE A 67 -22.65 2.01 3.49
N THR A 68 -23.06 2.30 2.25
CA THR A 68 -24.17 3.23 2.00
C THR A 68 -25.05 2.75 0.85
N PRO A 69 -26.33 2.41 1.12
CA PRO A 69 -27.25 1.95 0.08
C PRO A 69 -27.74 3.10 -0.81
N LYS A 70 -27.79 4.32 -0.27
CA LYS A 70 -28.13 5.54 -1.02
C LYS A 70 -26.86 6.28 -1.42
N ASN A 71 -26.56 6.36 -2.71
CA ASN A 71 -25.40 7.11 -3.18
C ASN A 71 -25.83 8.46 -3.74
N PRO A 72 -25.66 9.57 -2.98
CA PRO A 72 -25.90 10.89 -3.53
C PRO A 72 -24.92 11.15 -4.69
N ILE A 73 -25.41 11.84 -5.70
CA ILE A 73 -24.60 12.31 -6.81
C ILE A 73 -23.96 13.63 -6.37
N THR A 74 -22.67 13.81 -6.65
CA THR A 74 -21.92 15.02 -6.33
C THR A 74 -21.12 15.47 -7.54
N SER A 75 -20.89 16.76 -7.72
CA SER A 75 -20.01 17.25 -8.80
C SER A 75 -18.53 16.94 -8.51
N SER A 76 -17.78 16.45 -9.49
CA SER A 76 -16.33 16.29 -9.45
C SER A 76 -15.69 17.01 -10.62
N ARG A 77 -14.73 17.89 -10.34
CA ARG A 77 -13.91 18.55 -11.36
C ARG A 77 -13.02 17.52 -12.06
N ARG A 78 -13.12 17.43 -13.38
CA ARG A 78 -12.35 16.48 -14.20
C ARG A 78 -11.84 17.14 -15.47
N TRP A 79 -10.63 16.76 -15.89
CA TRP A 79 -10.10 17.20 -17.18
C TRP A 79 -10.89 16.56 -18.33
N SER A 80 -11.29 17.36 -19.32
CA SER A 80 -11.84 16.90 -20.60
C SER A 80 -10.76 17.02 -21.68
N LYS A 81 -10.37 15.91 -22.30
CA LYS A 81 -9.44 15.94 -23.44
C LYS A 81 -10.05 16.58 -24.68
N LYS A 82 -11.37 16.46 -24.84
CA LYS A 82 -12.12 17.01 -25.98
C LYS A 82 -12.16 18.53 -25.92
N ASP A 83 -12.51 19.06 -24.75
CA ASP A 83 -12.72 20.50 -24.54
C ASP A 83 -11.45 21.21 -24.04
N ARG A 84 -10.38 20.45 -23.75
CA ARG A 84 -9.10 20.93 -23.19
C ARG A 84 -9.27 21.85 -21.97
N GLN A 85 -10.27 21.55 -21.16
CA GLN A 85 -10.58 22.30 -19.95
C GLN A 85 -11.08 21.37 -18.85
N PHE A 86 -11.09 21.89 -17.63
CA PHE A 86 -11.74 21.22 -16.51
C PHE A 86 -13.25 21.42 -16.61
N ILE A 87 -13.98 20.31 -16.60
CA ILE A 87 -15.44 20.29 -16.57
C ILE A 87 -15.91 19.67 -15.26
N ASP A 88 -17.10 20.06 -14.82
CA ASP A 88 -17.75 19.50 -13.66
C ASP A 88 -18.63 18.32 -14.08
N VAL A 89 -18.26 17.13 -13.61
CA VAL A 89 -18.91 15.87 -13.96
C VAL A 89 -19.68 15.36 -12.76
N GLN A 90 -20.94 14.99 -12.98
CA GLN A 90 -21.75 14.29 -11.97
C GLN A 90 -21.07 12.97 -11.60
N CYS A 91 -20.79 12.78 -10.31
CA CYS A 91 -19.99 11.69 -9.80
C CYS A 91 -20.64 11.10 -8.54
N PRO A 92 -20.94 9.79 -8.51
CA PRO A 92 -21.46 9.14 -7.32
C PRO A 92 -20.51 9.28 -6.13
N ASN A 93 -21.04 9.56 -4.95
CA ASN A 93 -20.23 9.73 -3.73
C ASN A 93 -19.37 8.51 -3.39
N ILE A 94 -19.84 7.30 -3.71
CA ILE A 94 -19.06 6.06 -3.60
C ILE A 94 -17.71 6.13 -4.34
N VAL A 95 -17.68 6.73 -5.54
CA VAL A 95 -16.46 6.84 -6.35
C VAL A 95 -15.51 7.86 -5.71
N LYS A 96 -16.04 8.96 -5.17
CA LYS A 96 -15.23 9.95 -4.44
C LYS A 96 -14.60 9.36 -3.19
N LYS A 97 -15.40 8.71 -2.34
CA LYS A 97 -14.92 8.05 -1.12
C LYS A 97 -13.88 6.99 -1.44
N TYR A 98 -14.17 6.15 -2.44
CA TYR A 98 -13.24 5.15 -2.92
C TYR A 98 -11.90 5.77 -3.29
N ASN A 99 -11.87 6.80 -4.15
CA ASN A 99 -10.60 7.43 -4.55
C ASN A 99 -9.87 8.07 -3.36
N ALA A 100 -10.59 8.67 -2.41
CA ALA A 100 -9.97 9.30 -1.25
C ALA A 100 -9.35 8.28 -0.27
N GLU A 101 -9.94 7.10 -0.14
CA GLU A 101 -9.51 6.06 0.81
C GLU A 101 -8.53 5.05 0.18
N MET A 102 -8.60 4.84 -1.14
CA MET A 102 -7.76 3.89 -1.89
C MET A 102 -6.28 4.23 -1.87
N GLU A 103 -5.95 5.51 -1.74
CA GLU A 103 -4.58 6.00 -1.81
C GLU A 103 -3.71 5.55 -0.61
N GLY A 104 -4.29 4.95 0.44
CA GLY A 104 -3.54 4.56 1.65
C GLY A 104 -2.38 3.59 1.38
N VAL A 105 -2.60 2.55 0.56
CA VAL A 105 -1.56 1.55 0.23
C VAL A 105 -0.53 2.14 -0.73
N ASP A 106 -0.98 2.88 -1.75
CA ASP A 106 -0.09 3.53 -2.72
C ASP A 106 0.84 4.56 -2.05
N LEU A 107 0.37 5.23 -0.98
CA LEU A 107 1.17 6.17 -0.21
C LEU A 107 2.33 5.48 0.52
N ILE A 108 2.10 4.35 1.18
CA ILE A 108 3.18 3.63 1.87
C ILE A 108 4.16 3.01 0.85
N ASP A 109 3.66 2.47 -0.26
CA ASP A 109 4.50 1.96 -1.36
C ASP A 109 5.40 3.06 -1.93
N ARG A 110 4.87 4.28 -2.08
CA ARG A 110 5.66 5.44 -2.49
C ARG A 110 6.76 5.78 -1.48
N PHE A 111 6.48 5.75 -0.18
CA PHE A 111 7.50 6.02 0.84
C PHE A 111 8.60 4.95 0.86
N LEU A 112 8.22 3.69 0.67
CA LEU A 112 9.15 2.57 0.59
C LEU A 112 10.09 2.69 -0.61
N VAL A 113 9.61 3.17 -1.77
CA VAL A 113 10.44 3.32 -2.97
C VAL A 113 11.40 4.52 -2.88
N LEU A 114 11.01 5.62 -2.22
CA LEU A 114 11.81 6.86 -2.17
C LEU A 114 13.19 6.67 -1.52
N TYR A 115 13.25 5.92 -0.41
CA TYR A 115 14.49 5.67 0.35
C TYR A 115 14.58 4.20 0.73
N ARG A 116 14.58 3.32 -0.28
CA ARG A 116 14.60 1.87 -0.10
C ARG A 116 15.98 1.38 0.39
N MET A 117 15.99 0.58 1.44
CA MET A 117 17.12 -0.26 1.85
C MET A 117 17.22 -1.45 0.88
N ASP A 118 17.80 -1.22 -0.29
CA ASP A 118 18.08 -2.28 -1.26
C ASP A 118 19.50 -2.79 -1.08
N SER A 119 19.66 -4.11 -1.04
CA SER A 119 20.97 -4.75 -1.10
C SER A 119 20.99 -5.76 -2.22
N LYS A 120 22.11 -5.82 -2.93
CA LYS A 120 22.28 -6.73 -4.07
C LYS A 120 22.54 -8.15 -3.56
N THR A 121 21.46 -8.84 -3.20
CA THR A 121 21.48 -10.24 -2.79
C THR A 121 20.50 -11.10 -3.60
N TYR A 122 20.84 -12.37 -3.76
CA TYR A 122 19.96 -13.38 -4.37
C TYR A 122 19.06 -14.06 -3.32
N LYS A 123 19.35 -13.90 -2.02
CA LYS A 123 18.54 -14.50 -0.94
C LYS A 123 17.26 -13.70 -0.73
N TRP A 124 16.11 -14.27 -1.11
CA TRP A 124 14.80 -13.60 -0.97
C TRP A 124 14.44 -13.29 0.49
N THR A 125 14.89 -14.11 1.44
CA THR A 125 14.64 -13.92 2.89
C THR A 125 15.22 -12.61 3.40
N TYR A 126 16.46 -12.30 2.99
CA TYR A 126 17.09 -11.03 3.33
C TYR A 126 16.33 -9.83 2.76
N ARG A 127 15.86 -9.93 1.49
CA ARG A 127 15.02 -8.88 0.88
C ARG A 127 13.72 -8.66 1.65
N ALA A 128 13.11 -9.73 2.16
CA ALA A 128 11.91 -9.63 2.98
C ALA A 128 12.20 -8.93 4.33
N ILE A 129 13.28 -9.31 5.01
CA ILE A 129 13.67 -8.68 6.28
C ILE A 129 13.91 -7.18 6.09
N MET A 130 14.70 -6.79 5.09
CA MET A 130 14.98 -5.37 4.81
C MET A 130 13.71 -4.59 4.45
N HIS A 131 12.79 -5.20 3.71
CA HIS A 131 11.50 -4.59 3.41
C HIS A 131 10.66 -4.32 4.67
N PHE A 132 10.60 -5.28 5.61
CA PHE A 132 9.85 -5.08 6.85
C PHE A 132 10.51 -4.03 7.77
N LEU A 133 11.84 -3.95 7.80
CA LEU A 133 12.56 -2.88 8.51
C LEU A 133 12.23 -1.51 7.92
N ASP A 134 12.26 -1.38 6.59
CA ASP A 134 11.88 -0.16 5.89
C ASP A 134 10.43 0.24 6.16
N LEU A 135 9.52 -0.73 6.13
CA LEU A 135 8.10 -0.53 6.44
C LEU A 135 7.92 -0.05 7.89
N GLY A 136 8.65 -0.66 8.83
CA GLY A 136 8.68 -0.24 10.23
C GLY A 136 9.15 1.21 10.38
N ALA A 137 10.26 1.57 9.75
CA ALA A 137 10.80 2.94 9.78
C ALA A 137 9.82 3.96 9.16
N CYS A 138 9.17 3.64 8.04
CA CYS A 138 8.16 4.49 7.43
C CYS A 138 6.92 4.66 8.34
N ASN A 139 6.46 3.59 9.00
CA ASN A 139 5.36 3.66 9.95
C ASN A 139 5.73 4.48 11.20
N ALA A 140 6.94 4.32 11.73
CA ALA A 140 7.44 5.12 12.85
C ALA A 140 7.51 6.62 12.49
N TRP A 141 7.93 6.95 11.26
CA TRP A 141 7.92 8.33 10.77
C TRP A 141 6.50 8.90 10.67
N LEU A 142 5.52 8.11 10.21
CA LEU A 142 4.11 8.53 10.18
C LEU A 142 3.58 8.82 11.59
N LEU A 143 3.88 7.95 12.56
CA LEU A 143 3.52 8.16 13.97
C LEU A 143 4.22 9.39 14.56
N TYR A 144 5.50 9.60 14.27
CA TYR A 144 6.24 10.81 14.66
C TYR A 144 5.53 12.07 14.16
N ARG A 145 5.10 12.10 12.89
CA ARG A 145 4.36 13.25 12.33
C ARG A 145 2.99 13.46 12.95
N GLN A 146 2.31 12.37 13.34
CA GLN A 146 1.01 12.45 14.02
C GLN A 146 1.15 12.98 15.45
N ASN A 147 2.22 12.61 16.15
CA ASN A 147 2.45 13.05 17.53
C ASN A 147 3.00 14.48 17.61
N ASN A 148 3.64 14.96 16.55
CA ASN A 148 4.27 16.28 16.49
C ASN A 148 3.47 17.28 15.63
N THR A 149 2.14 17.31 15.78
CA THR A 149 1.25 18.22 15.06
C THR A 149 1.44 19.69 15.44
N ASN A 150 2.02 19.96 16.61
CA ASN A 150 2.30 21.31 17.11
C ASN A 150 3.57 21.93 16.49
N LEU A 151 4.41 21.14 15.82
CA LEU A 151 5.62 21.64 15.16
C LEU A 151 5.28 22.25 13.80
N SER A 152 6.02 23.29 13.41
CA SER A 152 5.93 23.80 12.04
C SER A 152 6.40 22.74 11.06
N ARG A 153 5.91 22.80 9.81
CA ARG A 153 6.37 21.90 8.74
C ARG A 153 7.89 21.96 8.50
N ARG A 154 8.54 23.06 8.88
CA ARG A 154 9.99 23.24 8.74
C ARG A 154 10.78 22.54 9.84
N ASP A 155 10.15 22.29 10.99
CA ASP A 155 10.78 21.69 12.17
C ASP A 155 10.54 20.17 12.22
N LEU A 156 9.59 19.68 11.42
CA LEU A 156 9.34 18.25 11.22
C LEU A 156 10.40 17.64 10.33
N LYS A 157 11.07 16.61 10.84
CA LYS A 157 12.03 15.82 10.06
C LYS A 157 11.37 15.23 8.82
N CYS A 158 11.99 15.43 7.66
CA CYS A 158 11.59 14.72 6.45
C CYS A 158 11.92 13.22 6.57
N LEU A 159 11.38 12.38 5.68
CA LEU A 159 11.55 10.92 5.77
C LEU A 159 13.04 10.49 5.75
N LEU A 160 13.87 11.16 4.95
CA LEU A 160 15.30 10.87 4.88
C LEU A 160 16.01 11.22 6.19
N GLU A 161 15.81 12.43 6.70
CA GLU A 161 16.40 12.89 7.97
C GLU A 161 15.97 12.01 9.15
N PHE A 162 14.71 11.58 9.15
CA PHE A 162 14.20 10.65 10.15
C PHE A 162 14.93 9.30 10.07
N LYS A 163 15.10 8.73 8.87
CA LYS A 163 15.83 7.47 8.69
C LYS A 163 17.31 7.58 9.06
N LEU A 164 17.96 8.71 8.74
CA LEU A 164 19.36 8.95 9.14
C LEU A 164 19.49 9.04 10.66
N THR A 165 18.62 9.83 11.32
CA THR A 165 18.61 9.90 12.80
C THR A 165 18.41 8.52 13.41
N LEU A 166 17.47 7.73 12.87
CA LEU A 166 17.20 6.38 13.33
C LEU A 166 18.43 5.48 13.19
N ALA A 167 19.15 5.57 12.06
CA ALA A 167 20.36 4.81 11.83
C ALA A 167 21.47 5.22 12.81
N ASP A 168 21.69 6.51 13.02
CA ASP A 168 22.71 7.02 13.96
C ASP A 168 22.43 6.54 15.39
N GLN A 169 21.16 6.54 15.81
CA GLN A 169 20.74 6.05 17.13
C GLN A 169 20.98 4.55 17.29
N LEU A 170 20.61 3.75 16.28
CA LEU A 170 20.82 2.30 16.30
C LEU A 170 22.31 1.92 16.30
N ILE A 171 23.17 2.71 15.65
CA ILE A 171 24.62 2.48 15.65
C ILE A 171 25.23 2.86 17.00
N ALA A 172 24.80 3.98 17.60
CA ALA A 172 25.31 4.43 18.89
C ALA A 172 24.99 3.45 20.04
N GLU A 173 23.77 2.90 20.07
CA GLU A 173 23.38 1.87 21.04
C GLU A 173 24.25 0.61 20.95
N ASP A 174 24.69 0.23 19.74
CA ASP A 174 25.53 -0.95 19.51
C ASP A 174 26.96 -0.74 20.05
N SER A 175 27.50 0.47 19.89
CA SER A 175 28.82 0.82 20.42
C SER A 175 28.89 0.82 21.95
N GLU A 176 27.83 1.24 22.65
CA GLU A 176 27.80 1.24 24.11
C GLU A 176 27.65 -0.17 24.71
N SER A 177 27.09 -1.12 23.95
CA SER A 177 26.89 -2.52 24.40
C SER A 177 28.12 -3.43 24.25
N SER A 178 29.11 -3.00 23.47
CA SER A 178 30.33 -3.79 23.20
C SER A 178 31.49 -3.49 24.17
N ASP A 179 31.42 -2.39 24.92
CA ASP A 179 32.49 -1.94 25.82
C ASP A 179 32.43 -2.56 27.24
N ASP A 180 31.36 -3.28 27.58
CA ASP A 180 31.15 -3.89 28.92
C ASP A 180 31.58 -5.38 29.01
N SER A 181 32.23 -5.93 27.97
CA SER A 181 32.75 -7.32 27.99
C SER A 181 34.27 -7.41 27.97
N SER A 182 34.95 -6.62 28.80
CA SER A 182 36.35 -6.87 29.15
C SER A 182 36.50 -7.02 30.67
N THR A 183 36.50 -8.27 31.13
CA THR A 183 37.20 -8.66 32.37
C THR A 183 37.75 -10.06 32.16
N ASP A 184 39.06 -10.07 31.96
CA ASP A 184 40.10 -11.10 32.07
C ASP A 184 39.69 -12.53 32.47
N GLU A 185 40.18 -13.53 31.71
CA GLU A 185 41.05 -14.61 32.23
C GLU A 185 41.97 -15.16 31.12
N GLU A 186 43.24 -15.37 31.49
CA GLU A 186 44.36 -15.84 30.66
C GLU A 186 44.38 -17.37 30.39
N GLU A 187 45.05 -17.71 29.28
CA GLU A 187 45.75 -18.94 28.83
C GLU A 187 45.41 -20.36 29.39
N VAL A 188 45.35 -21.34 28.47
CA VAL A 188 46.44 -22.32 28.16
C VAL A 188 45.88 -23.41 27.22
N GLY A 189 46.64 -23.78 26.18
CA GLY A 189 46.54 -25.14 25.62
C GLY A 189 46.68 -25.30 24.11
N THR A 190 47.93 -25.35 23.63
CA THR A 190 48.35 -25.78 22.30
C THR A 190 47.77 -27.15 21.89
N SER A 191 47.22 -27.27 20.69
CA SER A 191 47.36 -28.50 19.87
C SER A 191 47.04 -28.26 18.39
N ALA A 192 48.04 -28.53 17.56
CA ALA A 192 48.01 -28.45 16.11
C ALA A 192 47.14 -29.56 15.51
N CYS A 193 46.44 -29.26 14.42
CA CYS A 193 45.90 -30.28 13.51
C CYS A 193 46.06 -29.83 12.05
N THR A 194 47.01 -30.47 11.38
CA THR A 194 47.38 -30.35 9.97
C THR A 194 46.21 -30.70 9.05
N ARG A 195 45.92 -29.86 8.06
CA ARG A 195 44.97 -30.16 6.99
C ARG A 195 45.74 -30.53 5.72
N GLN A 196 45.67 -31.80 5.33
CA GLN A 196 46.19 -32.29 4.05
C GLN A 196 45.30 -31.79 2.90
N GLU A 197 45.95 -31.29 1.84
CA GLU A 197 45.34 -31.07 0.53
C GLU A 197 45.27 -32.40 -0.22
N THR A 198 44.11 -32.71 -0.81
CA THR A 198 44.03 -33.69 -1.91
C THR A 198 43.18 -33.14 -3.04
N SER A 199 43.87 -32.87 -4.14
CA SER A 199 43.38 -32.69 -5.51
C SER A 199 42.79 -33.99 -6.04
N SER A 200 41.66 -33.92 -6.76
CA SER A 200 41.34 -34.86 -7.85
C SER A 200 40.21 -34.37 -8.77
N GLN A 201 40.65 -33.92 -9.95
CA GLN A 201 40.14 -34.11 -11.33
C GLN A 201 38.67 -34.52 -11.62
N THR A 202 38.10 -33.78 -12.58
CA THR A 202 36.97 -34.11 -13.48
C THR A 202 37.16 -35.39 -14.30
N PRO A 203 36.05 -35.98 -14.79
CA PRO A 203 35.98 -36.20 -16.23
C PRO A 203 34.62 -35.89 -16.88
N THR A 204 34.74 -35.54 -18.16
CA THR A 204 33.74 -35.37 -19.22
C THR A 204 32.96 -36.65 -19.55
N ILE A 205 31.65 -36.54 -19.76
CA ILE A 205 30.93 -36.87 -21.02
C ILE A 205 29.81 -35.84 -21.16
#